data_AF-A0AAE0TLU8-F1
#
_entry.id   AF-A0AAE0TLU8-F1
#
_cell.length_a   1.000
_cell.length_b   1.000
_cell.length_c   1.000
_cell.angle_alpha   90.00
_cell.angle_beta   90.00
_cell.angle_gamma   90.00
#
_symmetry.space_group_name_H-M   'P 1'
#
loop_
_entity.id
_entity.type
_entity.pdbx_description
1 polymer ?
#
loop_
_entity_poly.entity_id
_entity_poly.type
_entity_poly.pdbx_seq_one_letter_code
_entity_poly.pdbx_strand_id
1 'polypeptide(L)'
;MSEMQTIVGPSLLHRPEPIDASGELRTPHGNVHTNGGKSVPDVEARSEKSEPLLSWQMRSGIERSNQIRLVKLAHMRYQHPDIAKITEFLKDFGMQVAQQSEDGAKVWFCGYGSDQYVYFAQKGPEKRFQGGTFEVESMADLEKATQLPRASGIEEMVDAPGRGYIVTIQDPEGFPINLMYGQTLRRKGDPPPKIILNDETDKPRVRKFNRFTPGPAAVHKLGHYGLCVQNFEEQLKWYTRNFNLAPTDFLFVTSPKPKIDQQDGAQSLTKDVAVFAHIDRGAEPVDHHTFFMSANPTSHVHHCSFEVHDYDTQHLGHQWLARQGHNNVWGIGRHILGSQIFDYWWDTSGNMIEHYTDGDLVTIETPVTWGSAGDESLAVWGPKVPESFLQ
;
A
#
# COMPACT_ATOMS: atom_id res chain seq x y z
N MET A 1 -12.00 31.05 -11.52
CA MET A 1 -12.38 32.01 -10.45
C MET A 1 -13.89 32.15 -10.45
N SER A 2 -14.49 32.08 -9.26
CA SER A 2 -15.93 32.25 -8.96
C SER A 2 -16.86 31.10 -9.35
N GLU A 3 -17.01 30.10 -8.47
CA GLU A 3 -18.30 29.59 -7.94
C GLU A 3 -18.05 28.28 -7.16
N MET A 4 -17.30 28.38 -6.05
CA MET A 4 -17.31 27.36 -5.01
C MET A 4 -16.85 28.00 -3.70
N GLN A 5 -17.53 29.06 -3.31
CA GLN A 5 -17.41 29.65 -1.98
C GLN A 5 -18.78 29.58 -1.32
N THR A 6 -18.76 29.21 -0.04
CA THR A 6 -19.84 29.30 0.95
C THR A 6 -20.81 28.12 1.01
N ILE A 7 -20.40 27.01 1.63
CA ILE A 7 -21.15 26.37 2.75
C ILE A 7 -20.13 25.71 3.68
N VAL A 8 -19.53 26.46 4.59
CA VAL A 8 -18.89 25.91 5.79
C VAL A 8 -19.65 26.50 6.97
N GLY A 9 -20.53 25.69 7.56
CA GLY A 9 -21.18 26.00 8.82
C GLY A 9 -20.17 25.99 9.97
N PRO A 10 -20.45 26.69 11.08
CA PRO A 10 -19.49 26.83 12.18
C PRO A 10 -19.14 25.47 12.80
N SER A 11 -17.84 25.31 13.05
CA SER A 11 -17.20 24.26 13.84
C SER A 11 -18.00 23.97 15.12
N LEU A 12 -18.59 22.77 15.19
CA LEU A 12 -19.01 22.15 16.43
C LEU A 12 -17.91 21.18 16.87
N LEU A 13 -17.13 21.62 17.85
CA LEU A 13 -16.49 20.72 18.81
C LEU A 13 -17.57 19.82 19.43
N HIS A 14 -17.84 18.65 18.85
CA HIS A 14 -18.66 17.64 19.51
C HIS A 14 -17.85 17.02 20.65
N ARG A 15 -17.97 17.65 21.83
CA ARG A 15 -17.99 16.94 23.12
C ARG A 15 -19.06 15.84 23.05
N PRO A 16 -18.92 14.72 23.79
CA PRO A 16 -19.87 13.62 23.74
C PRO A 16 -21.31 14.13 23.91
N GLU A 17 -22.22 13.62 23.07
CA GLU A 17 -23.62 14.01 23.05
C GLU A 17 -24.22 13.99 24.47
N PRO A 18 -25.12 14.94 24.79
CA PRO A 18 -25.75 14.98 26.10
C PRO A 18 -26.50 13.67 26.32
N ILE A 19 -26.13 12.97 27.39
CA ILE A 19 -26.92 11.88 27.99
C ILE A 19 -28.37 12.36 28.02
N ASP A 20 -29.29 11.63 27.39
CA ASP A 20 -30.68 12.03 27.37
C ASP A 20 -31.27 11.96 28.80
N ALA A 21 -32.48 12.48 29.00
CA ALA A 21 -33.11 12.51 30.33
C ALA A 21 -33.36 11.11 30.94
N SER A 22 -33.12 10.02 30.19
CA SER A 22 -33.20 8.63 30.66
C SER A 22 -31.87 8.06 31.13
N GLY A 23 -30.75 8.77 30.96
CA GLY A 23 -29.42 8.29 31.34
C GLY A 23 -28.71 7.49 30.24
N GLU A 24 -29.29 7.37 29.04
CA GLU A 24 -28.72 6.61 27.93
C GLU A 24 -27.92 7.53 26.99
N LEU A 25 -26.68 7.14 26.68
CA LEU A 25 -25.98 7.68 25.52
C LEU A 25 -26.60 7.06 24.27
N ARG A 26 -27.35 7.86 23.53
CA ARG A 26 -27.80 7.50 22.19
C ARG A 26 -26.83 8.10 21.18
N THR A 27 -26.40 7.29 20.23
CA THR A 27 -25.68 7.77 19.05
C THR A 27 -26.58 7.63 17.83
N PRO A 28 -26.26 8.27 16.69
CA PRO A 28 -26.96 8.04 15.42
C PRO A 28 -27.03 6.56 14.99
N HIS A 29 -26.20 5.70 15.60
CA HIS A 29 -26.09 4.27 15.33
C HIS A 29 -26.77 3.37 16.38
N GLY A 30 -27.56 3.95 17.29
CA GLY A 30 -28.30 3.22 18.33
C GLY A 30 -27.62 3.23 19.70
N ASN A 31 -27.87 2.18 20.49
CA ASN A 31 -27.37 2.05 21.85
C ASN A 31 -25.85 1.86 21.84
N VAL A 32 -25.17 2.55 22.75
CA VAL A 32 -23.73 2.38 22.92
C VAL A 32 -23.43 1.01 23.53
N HIS A 33 -22.64 0.22 22.81
CA HIS A 33 -22.07 -1.05 23.28
C HIS A 33 -20.58 -0.88 23.58
N THR A 34 -20.02 -1.79 24.38
CA THR A 34 -18.56 -1.86 24.56
C THR A 34 -17.90 -2.23 23.23
N ASN A 35 -16.75 -1.61 22.93
CA ASN A 35 -15.96 -1.96 21.74
C ASN A 35 -15.56 -3.44 21.76
N GLY A 36 -15.57 -4.06 20.59
CA GLY A 36 -15.12 -5.42 20.37
C GLY A 36 -14.68 -5.63 18.94
N GLY A 37 -13.90 -6.68 18.70
CA GLY A 37 -13.43 -7.09 17.38
C GLY A 37 -13.05 -8.57 17.40
N LYS A 38 -13.08 -9.21 16.23
CA LYS A 38 -12.65 -10.60 16.04
C LYS A 38 -12.17 -10.78 14.61
N SER A 39 -11.26 -11.72 14.39
CA SER A 39 -10.99 -12.22 13.05
C SER A 39 -12.22 -12.96 12.54
N VAL A 40 -12.62 -12.67 11.31
CA VAL A 40 -13.71 -13.36 10.62
C VAL A 40 -13.20 -13.86 9.27
N PRO A 41 -13.81 -14.91 8.69
CA PRO A 41 -13.50 -15.32 7.33
C PRO A 41 -13.71 -14.18 6.32
N ASP A 42 -12.97 -14.22 5.22
CA ASP A 42 -13.12 -13.28 4.10
C ASP A 42 -14.57 -13.19 3.58
N VAL A 43 -15.33 -14.30 3.63
CA VAL A 43 -16.78 -14.38 3.31
C VAL A 43 -17.68 -13.52 4.19
N GLU A 44 -17.28 -13.31 5.45
CA GLU A 44 -18.04 -12.53 6.43
C GLU A 44 -17.59 -11.06 6.46
N ALA A 45 -16.31 -10.80 6.15
CA ALA A 45 -15.76 -9.44 6.11
C ALA A 45 -16.27 -8.59 4.92
N ARG A 46 -16.96 -9.20 3.95
CA ARG A 46 -17.36 -8.57 2.68
C ARG A 46 -18.41 -7.46 2.87
N SER A 47 -18.41 -6.52 1.93
CA SER A 47 -19.59 -5.69 1.68
C SER A 47 -20.72 -6.51 1.03
N GLU A 48 -21.94 -5.96 0.98
CA GLU A 48 -23.08 -6.60 0.31
C GLU A 48 -22.83 -6.93 -1.18
N LYS A 49 -21.82 -6.28 -1.80
CA LYS A 49 -21.45 -6.46 -3.21
C LYS A 49 -20.08 -7.14 -3.31
N SER A 50 -20.08 -8.41 -3.72
CA SER A 50 -18.87 -9.18 -4.03
C SER A 50 -19.10 -10.17 -5.16
N GLU A 51 -18.01 -10.64 -5.79
CA GLU A 51 -18.06 -11.74 -6.76
C GLU A 51 -16.77 -12.56 -6.77
N PRO A 52 -16.79 -13.87 -7.13
CA PRO A 52 -15.57 -14.67 -7.24
C PRO A 52 -14.54 -14.05 -8.20
N LEU A 53 -13.26 -14.10 -7.84
CA LEU A 53 -12.18 -13.51 -8.64
C LEU A 53 -12.14 -14.06 -10.08
N LEU A 54 -12.32 -15.37 -10.25
CA LEU A 54 -12.37 -16.00 -11.57
C LEU A 54 -13.52 -15.44 -12.43
N SER A 55 -14.68 -15.16 -11.83
CA SER A 55 -15.82 -14.54 -12.52
C SER A 55 -15.47 -13.12 -12.98
N TRP A 56 -14.84 -12.33 -12.11
CA TRP A 56 -14.35 -10.98 -12.46
C TRP A 56 -13.33 -11.02 -13.62
N GLN A 57 -12.38 -11.96 -13.58
CA GLN A 57 -11.35 -12.13 -14.62
C GLN A 57 -11.99 -12.51 -15.97
N MET A 58 -12.92 -13.47 -15.97
CA MET A 58 -13.63 -13.89 -17.19
C MET A 58 -14.41 -12.74 -17.81
N ARG A 59 -15.22 -12.01 -17.04
CA ARG A 59 -16.02 -10.89 -17.58
C ARG A 59 -15.17 -9.69 -18.01
N SER A 60 -13.97 -9.55 -17.45
CA SER A 60 -13.01 -8.49 -17.82
C SER A 60 -12.14 -8.85 -19.03
N GLY A 61 -12.31 -10.07 -19.56
CA GLY A 61 -11.57 -10.59 -20.71
C GLY A 61 -10.09 -10.81 -20.39
N ILE A 62 -9.77 -11.25 -19.17
CA ILE A 62 -8.40 -11.54 -18.75
C ILE A 62 -7.98 -12.91 -19.27
N GLU A 63 -6.99 -12.93 -20.15
CA GLU A 63 -6.32 -14.15 -20.61
C GLU A 63 -5.05 -14.39 -19.77
N ARG A 64 -5.16 -15.21 -18.73
CA ARG A 64 -4.07 -15.44 -17.75
C ARG A 64 -2.77 -15.96 -18.39
N SER A 65 -2.84 -16.67 -19.51
CA SER A 65 -1.68 -17.12 -20.27
C SER A 65 -0.88 -15.97 -20.91
N ASN A 66 -1.54 -14.85 -21.18
CA ASN A 66 -0.91 -13.69 -21.80
C ASN A 66 -0.25 -12.80 -20.77
N GLN A 67 -0.68 -12.84 -19.51
CA GLN A 67 -0.07 -12.09 -18.42
C GLN A 67 1.41 -12.47 -18.23
N ILE A 68 2.20 -11.48 -17.85
CA ILE A 68 3.53 -11.61 -17.26
C ILE A 68 3.32 -12.05 -15.81
N ARG A 69 4.04 -13.09 -15.39
CA ARG A 69 3.86 -13.70 -14.07
C ARG A 69 4.75 -13.01 -13.04
N LEU A 70 4.17 -12.11 -12.27
CA LEU A 70 4.79 -11.51 -11.10
C LEU A 70 4.82 -12.52 -9.95
N VAL A 71 5.86 -12.43 -9.13
CA VAL A 71 6.10 -13.23 -7.92
C VAL A 71 5.87 -12.38 -6.67
N LYS A 72 6.53 -11.22 -6.60
CA LYS A 72 6.42 -10.26 -5.49
C LYS A 72 6.88 -8.87 -5.93
N LEU A 73 6.48 -7.85 -5.18
CA LEU A 73 7.10 -6.54 -5.21
C LEU A 73 8.39 -6.57 -4.37
N ALA A 74 9.53 -6.25 -4.98
CA ALA A 74 10.84 -6.42 -4.37
C ALA A 74 11.41 -5.11 -3.82
N HIS A 75 11.39 -4.04 -4.62
CA HIS A 75 11.92 -2.74 -4.18
C HIS A 75 11.30 -1.54 -4.89
N MET A 76 11.34 -0.40 -4.20
CA MET A 76 11.00 0.91 -4.77
C MET A 76 12.23 1.60 -5.33
N ARG A 77 12.04 2.42 -6.38
CA ARG A 77 13.11 3.20 -7.00
C ARG A 77 12.76 4.68 -7.02
N TYR A 78 13.63 5.51 -6.47
CA TYR A 78 13.45 6.96 -6.43
C TYR A 78 14.74 7.71 -6.72
N GLN A 79 14.57 8.88 -7.34
CA GLN A 79 15.60 9.91 -7.43
C GLN A 79 15.37 10.97 -6.35
N HIS A 80 16.45 11.39 -5.68
CA HIS A 80 16.44 12.44 -4.67
C HIS A 80 17.47 13.54 -4.99
N PRO A 81 17.10 14.83 -4.73
CA PRO A 81 18.04 15.96 -4.77
C PRO A 81 19.20 15.83 -3.78
N ASP A 82 18.92 15.31 -2.59
CA ASP A 82 19.88 15.19 -1.50
C ASP A 82 19.95 13.74 -1.00
N ILE A 83 20.91 13.00 -1.55
CA ILE A 83 21.11 11.58 -1.22
C ILE A 83 21.53 11.38 0.24
N ALA A 84 22.18 12.37 0.86
CA ALA A 84 22.63 12.25 2.25
C ALA A 84 21.44 12.36 3.21
N LYS A 85 20.56 13.35 3.00
CA LYS A 85 19.34 13.52 3.81
C LYS A 85 18.39 12.34 3.70
N ILE A 86 18.14 11.84 2.50
CA ILE A 86 17.28 10.65 2.35
C ILE A 86 17.92 9.42 2.99
N THR A 87 19.25 9.28 2.95
CA THR A 87 19.96 8.17 3.61
C THR A 87 19.79 8.22 5.13
N GLU A 88 19.83 9.41 5.73
CA GLU A 88 19.57 9.60 7.17
C GLU A 88 18.11 9.23 7.51
N PHE A 89 17.15 9.77 6.76
CA PHE A 89 15.75 9.45 6.93
C PHE A 89 15.47 7.95 6.82
N LEU A 90 15.97 7.27 5.78
CA LEU A 90 15.72 5.84 5.58
C LEU A 90 16.36 4.97 6.68
N LYS A 91 17.45 5.42 7.30
CA LYS A 91 18.03 4.76 8.49
C LYS A 91 17.13 4.94 9.72
N ASP A 92 16.64 6.15 9.95
CA ASP A 92 15.69 6.44 11.03
C ASP A 92 14.35 5.73 10.84
N PHE A 93 13.96 5.53 9.58
CA PHE A 93 12.80 4.75 9.18
C PHE A 93 13.01 3.24 9.38
N GLY A 94 14.24 2.79 9.62
CA GLY A 94 14.56 1.40 9.98
C GLY A 94 15.08 0.53 8.85
N MET A 95 15.58 1.13 7.77
CA MET A 95 16.34 0.44 6.73
C MET A 95 17.85 0.51 7.00
N GLN A 96 18.61 -0.39 6.35
CA GLN A 96 20.07 -0.43 6.43
C GLN A 96 20.68 -0.28 5.03
N VAL A 97 21.81 0.42 4.91
CA VAL A 97 22.54 0.49 3.64
C VAL A 97 23.09 -0.89 3.29
N ALA A 98 22.61 -1.48 2.20
CA ALA A 98 23.11 -2.72 1.63
C ALA A 98 24.39 -2.47 0.82
N GLN A 99 24.38 -1.42 0.00
CA GLN A 99 25.51 -1.02 -0.83
C GLN A 99 25.39 0.46 -1.21
N GLN A 100 26.53 1.07 -1.55
CA GLN A 100 26.61 2.39 -2.17
C GLN A 100 27.54 2.28 -3.39
N SER A 101 27.23 2.98 -4.49
CA SER A 101 28.11 3.03 -5.67
C SER A 101 29.40 3.78 -5.35
N GLU A 102 30.46 3.52 -6.11
CA GLU A 102 31.78 4.14 -5.90
C GLU A 102 31.74 5.68 -5.95
N ASP A 103 30.90 6.24 -6.82
CA ASP A 103 30.68 7.69 -6.96
C ASP A 103 29.71 8.28 -5.91
N GLY A 104 29.13 7.42 -5.06
CA GLY A 104 28.13 7.79 -4.06
C GLY A 104 26.78 8.24 -4.62
N ALA A 105 26.55 8.12 -5.94
CA ALA A 105 25.33 8.59 -6.59
C ALA A 105 24.15 7.61 -6.46
N LYS A 106 24.40 6.34 -6.14
CA LYS A 106 23.37 5.30 -5.94
C LYS A 106 23.55 4.66 -4.57
N VAL A 107 22.45 4.44 -3.85
CA VAL A 107 22.42 3.76 -2.56
C VAL A 107 21.29 2.74 -2.57
N TRP A 108 21.59 1.52 -2.16
CA TRP A 108 20.63 0.43 -2.01
C TRP A 108 20.41 0.19 -0.52
N PHE A 109 19.14 0.13 -0.09
CA PHE A 109 18.76 -0.08 1.30
C PHE A 109 17.99 -1.38 1.47
N CYS A 110 18.33 -2.16 2.48
CA CYS A 110 17.72 -3.44 2.80
C CYS A 110 16.97 -3.40 4.13
N GLY A 111 15.98 -4.28 4.24
CA GLY A 111 15.40 -4.70 5.50
C GLY A 111 16.11 -5.93 6.08
N TYR A 112 15.52 -6.53 7.11
CA TYR A 112 16.00 -7.81 7.68
C TYR A 112 15.52 -9.04 6.91
N GLY A 113 14.66 -8.87 5.88
CA GLY A 113 14.23 -9.94 4.97
C GLY A 113 15.34 -10.49 4.08
N SER A 114 14.95 -11.37 3.14
CA SER A 114 15.88 -12.02 2.19
C SER A 114 16.18 -11.23 0.93
N ASP A 115 15.43 -10.15 0.67
CA ASP A 115 15.66 -9.29 -0.48
C ASP A 115 17.00 -8.56 -0.35
N GLN A 116 17.70 -8.41 -1.48
CA GLN A 116 18.98 -7.69 -1.50
C GLN A 116 18.84 -6.25 -1.03
N TYR A 117 17.75 -5.62 -1.44
CA TYR A 117 17.35 -4.29 -1.04
C TYR A 117 15.84 -4.13 -1.31
N VAL A 118 15.21 -3.24 -0.55
CA VAL A 118 13.78 -2.89 -0.61
C VAL A 118 13.59 -1.44 -1.11
N TYR A 119 14.66 -0.65 -1.13
CA TYR A 119 14.65 0.73 -1.62
C TYR A 119 15.94 1.02 -2.38
N PHE A 120 15.81 1.62 -3.56
CA PHE A 120 16.90 2.16 -4.36
C PHE A 120 16.77 3.68 -4.44
N ALA A 121 17.81 4.38 -3.99
CA ALA A 121 17.90 5.83 -4.07
C ALA A 121 19.00 6.23 -5.04
N GLN A 122 18.68 7.12 -5.98
CA GLN A 122 19.63 7.72 -6.90
C GLN A 122 19.69 9.23 -6.70
N LYS A 123 20.89 9.81 -6.72
CA LYS A 123 21.07 11.25 -6.73
C LYS A 123 20.69 11.83 -8.10
N GLY A 124 19.94 12.92 -8.10
CA GLY A 124 19.69 13.72 -9.30
C GLY A 124 19.26 15.13 -8.94
N PRO A 125 19.06 16.04 -9.90
CA PRO A 125 18.76 17.44 -9.62
C PRO A 125 17.35 17.64 -9.02
N GLU A 126 16.42 16.73 -9.30
CA GLU A 126 15.01 16.82 -8.90
C GLU A 126 14.53 15.49 -8.31
N LYS A 127 13.43 15.52 -7.55
CA LYS A 127 12.74 14.30 -7.15
C LYS A 127 12.15 13.62 -8.39
N ARG A 128 12.27 12.30 -8.49
CA ARG A 128 11.60 11.51 -9.54
C ARG A 128 11.20 10.14 -9.02
N PHE A 129 9.96 9.76 -9.28
CA PHE A 129 9.53 8.38 -9.13
C PHE A 129 10.09 7.54 -10.30
N GLN A 130 10.84 6.49 -9.97
CA GLN A 130 11.46 5.59 -10.96
C GLN A 130 10.81 4.20 -10.98
N GLY A 131 9.72 4.01 -10.23
CA GLY A 131 8.86 2.83 -10.32
C GLY A 131 9.00 1.86 -9.15
N GLY A 132 7.94 1.07 -8.93
CA GLY A 132 8.04 -0.17 -8.19
C GLY A 132 8.73 -1.24 -9.04
N THR A 133 9.42 -2.18 -8.40
CA THR A 133 10.12 -3.27 -9.09
C THR A 133 9.59 -4.61 -8.63
N PHE A 134 8.98 -5.35 -9.55
CA PHE A 134 8.45 -6.69 -9.31
C PHE A 134 9.43 -7.76 -9.76
N GLU A 135 9.59 -8.80 -8.98
CA GLU A 135 10.22 -10.03 -9.43
C GLU A 135 9.26 -10.81 -10.33
N VAL A 136 9.74 -11.32 -11.46
CA VAL A 136 8.98 -12.20 -12.37
C VAL A 136 9.44 -13.64 -12.27
N GLU A 137 8.59 -14.59 -12.67
CA GLU A 137 8.87 -16.03 -12.54
C GLU A 137 10.06 -16.50 -13.39
N SER A 138 10.29 -15.87 -14.54
CA SER A 138 11.24 -16.37 -15.52
C SER A 138 11.87 -15.28 -16.39
N MET A 139 12.97 -15.61 -17.07
CA MET A 139 13.51 -14.75 -18.13
C MET A 139 12.50 -14.56 -19.29
N ALA A 140 11.67 -15.57 -19.58
CA ALA A 140 10.64 -15.47 -20.61
C ALA A 140 9.58 -14.41 -20.26
N ASP A 141 9.31 -14.18 -18.98
CA ASP A 141 8.44 -13.08 -18.53
C ASP A 141 9.08 -11.71 -18.79
N LEU A 142 10.41 -11.56 -18.63
CA LEU A 142 11.12 -10.34 -19.04
C LEU A 142 11.11 -10.15 -20.56
N GLU A 143 11.32 -11.22 -21.34
CA GLU A 143 11.25 -11.16 -22.80
C GLU A 143 9.84 -10.80 -23.29
N LYS A 144 8.80 -11.30 -22.62
CA LYS A 144 7.41 -10.91 -22.87
C LYS A 144 7.20 -9.43 -22.54
N ALA A 145 7.77 -8.95 -21.43
CA ALA A 145 7.69 -7.56 -21.01
C ALA A 145 8.28 -6.58 -22.03
N THR A 146 9.38 -6.94 -22.72
CA THR A 146 9.96 -6.06 -23.76
C THR A 146 9.06 -5.89 -24.97
N GLN A 147 8.03 -6.73 -25.14
CA GLN A 147 7.05 -6.59 -26.23
C GLN A 147 5.95 -5.56 -25.91
N LEU A 148 5.87 -5.08 -24.67
CA LEU A 148 4.89 -4.07 -24.29
C LEU A 148 5.28 -2.69 -24.84
N PRO A 149 4.29 -1.84 -25.20
CA PRO A 149 4.57 -0.48 -25.65
C PRO A 149 5.36 0.30 -24.59
N ARG A 150 6.38 1.06 -25.04
CA ARG A 150 7.27 1.87 -24.17
C ARG A 150 8.04 1.04 -23.12
N ALA A 151 8.27 -0.24 -23.39
CA ALA A 151 9.24 -1.04 -22.66
C ALA A 151 10.69 -0.71 -23.08
N SER A 152 11.61 -0.75 -22.14
CA SER A 152 13.04 -0.81 -22.41
C SER A 152 13.45 -2.19 -22.94
N GLY A 153 14.71 -2.32 -23.36
CA GLY A 153 15.33 -3.64 -23.48
C GLY A 153 15.58 -4.26 -22.10
N ILE A 154 16.05 -5.51 -22.10
CA ILE A 154 16.56 -6.18 -20.90
C ILE A 154 17.94 -5.60 -20.59
N GLU A 155 18.11 -5.05 -19.39
CA GLU A 155 19.37 -4.49 -18.90
C GLU A 155 19.92 -5.33 -17.75
N GLU A 156 21.24 -5.58 -17.74
CA GLU A 156 21.91 -6.22 -16.60
C GLU A 156 22.12 -5.20 -15.48
N MET A 157 21.70 -5.54 -14.25
CA MET A 157 21.89 -4.70 -13.07
C MET A 157 23.30 -4.86 -12.49
N VAL A 158 24.32 -4.47 -13.26
CA VAL A 158 25.73 -4.73 -12.96
C VAL A 158 26.19 -4.19 -11.60
N ASP A 159 25.68 -3.01 -11.22
CA ASP A 159 26.03 -2.34 -9.95
C ASP A 159 25.18 -2.84 -8.78
N ALA A 160 24.02 -3.46 -9.03
CA ALA A 160 23.06 -3.73 -7.97
C ALA A 160 23.50 -4.96 -7.13
N PRO A 161 23.32 -4.92 -5.80
CA PRO A 161 23.54 -6.09 -4.96
C PRO A 161 22.74 -7.29 -5.44
N GLY A 162 23.40 -8.45 -5.52
CA GLY A 162 22.81 -9.68 -6.02
C GLY A 162 22.56 -9.75 -7.53
N ARG A 163 22.88 -8.68 -8.28
CA ARG A 163 22.81 -8.57 -9.75
C ARG A 163 21.41 -8.92 -10.27
N GLY A 164 21.33 -9.46 -11.48
CA GLY A 164 20.08 -9.82 -12.16
C GLY A 164 19.83 -8.94 -13.39
N TYR A 165 18.65 -9.08 -13.96
CA TYR A 165 18.22 -8.36 -15.15
C TYR A 165 16.94 -7.57 -14.86
N ILE A 166 16.77 -6.44 -15.54
CA ILE A 166 15.62 -5.55 -15.35
C ILE A 166 15.07 -5.06 -16.69
N VAL A 167 13.75 -4.90 -16.76
CA VAL A 167 13.03 -4.20 -17.84
C VAL A 167 12.17 -3.12 -17.19
N THR A 168 12.18 -1.90 -17.73
CA THR A 168 11.30 -0.81 -17.32
C THR A 168 10.25 -0.57 -18.40
N ILE A 169 8.98 -0.49 -18.01
CA ILE A 169 7.86 -0.20 -18.90
C ILE A 169 7.19 1.07 -18.43
N GLN A 170 6.81 1.95 -19.35
CA GLN A 170 5.96 3.10 -19.05
C GLN A 170 4.48 2.70 -19.22
N ASP A 171 3.73 2.76 -18.12
CA ASP A 171 2.28 2.55 -18.14
C ASP A 171 1.55 3.64 -18.96
N PRO A 172 0.25 3.51 -19.29
CA PRO A 172 -0.52 4.49 -20.04
C PRO A 172 -0.24 5.95 -19.68
N GLU A 173 -0.12 6.29 -18.40
CA GLU A 173 0.13 7.64 -17.90
C GLU A 173 1.62 8.02 -17.81
N GLY A 174 2.52 7.12 -18.16
CA GLY A 174 3.96 7.34 -18.15
C GLY A 174 4.60 7.11 -16.78
N PHE A 175 3.96 6.34 -15.90
CA PHE A 175 4.63 5.84 -14.72
C PHE A 175 5.54 4.67 -15.07
N PRO A 176 6.79 4.66 -14.59
CA PRO A 176 7.65 3.51 -14.73
C PRO A 176 7.17 2.37 -13.81
N ILE A 177 7.05 1.18 -14.37
CA ILE A 177 7.03 -0.10 -13.65
C ILE A 177 8.26 -0.89 -14.06
N ASN A 178 8.94 -1.52 -13.11
CA ASN A 178 10.12 -2.32 -13.37
C ASN A 178 9.83 -3.80 -13.09
N LEU A 179 10.41 -4.66 -13.91
CA LEU A 179 10.34 -6.11 -13.77
C LEU A 179 11.75 -6.66 -13.72
N MET A 180 12.04 -7.55 -12.77
CA MET A 180 13.36 -8.12 -12.61
C MET A 180 13.35 -9.64 -12.49
N TYR A 181 14.45 -10.26 -12.91
CA TYR A 181 14.69 -11.70 -12.78
C TYR A 181 16.16 -12.00 -12.50
N GLY A 182 16.43 -13.09 -11.79
CA GLY A 182 17.78 -13.62 -11.57
C GLY A 182 18.60 -12.88 -10.50
N GLN A 183 18.01 -11.98 -9.71
CA GLN A 183 18.67 -11.41 -8.55
C GLN A 183 18.85 -12.48 -7.47
N THR A 184 20.08 -12.65 -6.98
CA THR A 184 20.35 -13.60 -5.90
C THR A 184 19.83 -13.07 -4.57
N LEU A 185 19.27 -13.94 -3.72
CA LEU A 185 18.84 -13.56 -2.37
C LEU A 185 20.03 -13.38 -1.43
N ARG A 186 19.88 -12.54 -0.40
CA ARG A 186 20.83 -12.44 0.71
C ARG A 186 20.39 -13.29 1.90
N ARG A 187 21.33 -13.54 2.82
CA ARG A 187 21.01 -14.14 4.12
C ARG A 187 20.06 -13.22 4.89
N LYS A 188 18.95 -13.77 5.36
CA LYS A 188 18.01 -13.05 6.25
C LYS A 188 18.75 -12.58 7.51
N GLY A 189 18.42 -11.37 7.96
CA GLY A 189 18.81 -10.90 9.29
C GLY A 189 18.07 -11.66 10.39
N ASP A 190 18.48 -11.46 11.64
CA ASP A 190 17.73 -11.99 12.78
C ASP A 190 16.43 -11.18 12.93
N PRO A 191 15.25 -11.81 12.79
CA PRO A 191 13.99 -11.09 12.98
C PRO A 191 13.84 -10.69 14.46
N PRO A 192 13.14 -9.58 14.75
CA PRO A 192 12.75 -9.29 16.12
C PRO A 192 11.96 -10.48 16.71
N PRO A 193 12.10 -10.75 18.02
CA PRO A 193 11.39 -11.85 18.66
C PRO A 193 9.89 -11.51 18.80
N LYS A 194 9.03 -12.48 18.47
CA LYS A 194 7.57 -12.33 18.63
C LYS A 194 7.20 -12.00 20.07
N ILE A 195 6.37 -10.96 20.24
CA ILE A 195 5.81 -10.59 21.53
C ILE A 195 4.70 -11.58 21.92
N ILE A 196 4.77 -12.08 23.16
CA ILE A 196 3.70 -12.89 23.75
C ILE A 196 2.73 -11.96 24.47
N LEU A 197 1.49 -11.92 24.00
CA LEU A 197 0.41 -11.17 24.63
C LEU A 197 -0.26 -12.01 25.72
N ASN A 198 -0.78 -11.34 26.73
CA ASN A 198 -1.63 -11.94 27.76
C ASN A 198 -3.01 -11.28 27.62
N ASP A 199 -4.08 -12.07 27.61
CA ASP A 199 -5.45 -11.55 27.75
C ASP A 199 -5.98 -11.78 29.19
N GLU A 200 -7.27 -11.56 29.43
CA GLU A 200 -7.89 -11.73 30.75
C GLU A 200 -7.83 -13.16 31.29
N THR A 201 -7.78 -14.16 30.39
CA THR A 201 -7.83 -15.59 30.67
C THR A 201 -6.53 -16.33 30.34
N ASP A 202 -5.93 -16.08 29.18
CA ASP A 202 -4.66 -16.68 28.75
C ASP A 202 -3.49 -15.77 29.12
N LYS A 203 -2.71 -16.21 30.12
CA LYS A 203 -1.58 -15.44 30.68
C LYS A 203 -0.29 -16.24 30.70
N PRO A 204 0.24 -16.67 29.54
CA PRO A 204 1.39 -17.57 29.47
C PRO A 204 2.70 -16.93 29.98
N ARG A 205 2.78 -15.59 30.07
CA ARG A 205 3.95 -14.88 30.59
C ARG A 205 4.03 -14.91 32.12
N VAL A 206 4.42 -16.06 32.70
CA VAL A 206 4.70 -16.20 34.14
C VAL A 206 6.14 -15.80 34.46
N ARG A 207 6.34 -14.76 35.28
CA ARG A 207 7.67 -14.18 35.63
C ARG A 207 8.52 -13.80 34.40
N LYS A 208 7.87 -13.55 33.27
CA LYS A 208 8.46 -13.05 32.02
C LYS A 208 7.81 -11.72 31.68
N PHE A 209 8.63 -10.70 31.43
CA PHE A 209 8.14 -9.35 31.21
C PHE A 209 8.56 -8.86 29.83
N ASN A 210 7.63 -8.23 29.10
CA ASN A 210 7.96 -7.55 27.86
C ASN A 210 8.86 -6.34 28.20
N ARG A 211 9.95 -6.21 27.47
CA ARG A 211 10.93 -5.13 27.57
C ARG A 211 11.30 -4.74 26.15
N PHE A 212 11.27 -3.45 25.89
CA PHE A 212 11.52 -2.90 24.57
C PHE A 212 12.77 -2.04 24.62
N THR A 213 13.52 -2.04 23.52
CA THR A 213 14.64 -1.12 23.30
C THR A 213 14.18 -0.09 22.27
N PRO A 214 14.05 1.21 22.63
CA PRO A 214 13.64 2.24 21.68
C PRO A 214 14.62 2.36 20.51
N GLY A 215 14.09 2.60 19.31
CA GLY A 215 14.86 2.76 18.08
C GLY A 215 13.96 2.76 16.85
N PRO A 216 14.55 2.82 15.64
CA PRO A 216 13.82 2.62 14.39
C PRO A 216 13.03 1.31 14.37
N ALA A 217 11.84 1.31 13.77
CA ALA A 217 11.12 0.08 13.48
C ALA A 217 11.80 -0.63 12.31
N ALA A 218 12.49 -1.75 12.58
CA ALA A 218 13.23 -2.46 11.55
C ALA A 218 12.30 -2.93 10.41
N VAL A 219 12.63 -2.53 9.18
CA VAL A 219 11.88 -2.91 7.98
C VAL A 219 12.16 -4.37 7.62
N HIS A 220 11.11 -5.13 7.32
CA HIS A 220 11.19 -6.51 6.83
C HIS A 220 11.35 -6.55 5.31
N LYS A 221 10.30 -6.12 4.60
CA LYS A 221 10.16 -6.13 3.14
C LYS A 221 9.36 -4.90 2.67
N LEU A 222 9.37 -4.64 1.38
CA LEU A 222 8.39 -3.79 0.72
C LEU A 222 7.08 -4.58 0.56
N GLY A 223 5.95 -4.00 0.96
CA GLY A 223 4.62 -4.61 0.84
C GLY A 223 3.91 -4.16 -0.41
N HIS A 224 3.64 -2.85 -0.49
CA HIS A 224 2.91 -2.25 -1.60
C HIS A 224 3.41 -0.85 -1.99
N TYR A 225 2.95 -0.39 -3.15
CA TYR A 225 2.92 1.02 -3.51
C TYR A 225 1.62 1.34 -4.23
N GLY A 226 1.30 2.63 -4.36
CA GLY A 226 0.18 2.99 -5.20
C GLY A 226 0.28 4.34 -5.87
N LEU A 227 -0.68 4.56 -6.77
CA LEU A 227 -0.69 5.65 -7.71
C LEU A 227 -2.01 6.43 -7.64
N CYS A 228 -1.90 7.74 -7.72
CA CYS A 228 -2.99 8.62 -8.12
C CYS A 228 -2.96 8.73 -9.66
N VAL A 229 -4.09 8.46 -10.31
CA VAL A 229 -4.19 8.35 -11.77
C VAL A 229 -5.39 9.13 -12.31
N GLN A 230 -5.28 9.68 -13.52
CA GLN A 230 -6.37 10.45 -14.14
C GLN A 230 -7.37 9.53 -14.88
N ASN A 231 -6.87 8.51 -15.60
CA ASN A 231 -7.65 7.54 -16.34
C ASN A 231 -7.64 6.17 -15.67
N PHE A 232 -8.36 6.06 -14.56
CA PHE A 232 -8.46 4.85 -13.75
C PHE A 232 -8.85 3.59 -14.54
N GLU A 233 -9.81 3.68 -15.46
CA GLU A 233 -10.28 2.51 -16.21
C GLU A 233 -9.22 1.97 -17.18
N GLU A 234 -8.51 2.88 -17.87
CA GLU A 234 -7.42 2.50 -18.77
C GLU A 234 -6.25 1.88 -18.00
N GLN A 235 -5.88 2.49 -16.88
CA GLN A 235 -4.83 1.97 -15.99
C GLN A 235 -5.20 0.59 -15.44
N LEU A 236 -6.41 0.42 -14.89
CA LEU A 236 -6.90 -0.85 -14.38
C LEU A 236 -6.82 -1.96 -15.45
N LYS A 237 -7.33 -1.68 -16.66
CA LYS A 237 -7.26 -2.62 -17.78
C LYS A 237 -5.81 -2.96 -18.14
N TRP A 238 -4.93 -1.97 -18.19
CA TRP A 238 -3.54 -2.19 -18.55
C TRP A 238 -2.81 -3.04 -17.51
N TYR A 239 -2.90 -2.71 -16.22
CA TYR A 239 -2.23 -3.47 -15.16
C TYR A 239 -2.77 -4.91 -15.07
N THR A 240 -4.09 -5.09 -15.09
CA THR A 240 -4.69 -6.43 -14.90
C THR A 240 -4.64 -7.31 -16.14
N ARG A 241 -4.50 -6.76 -17.36
CA ARG A 241 -4.31 -7.57 -18.57
C ARG A 241 -2.86 -7.98 -18.82
N ASN A 242 -1.92 -7.13 -18.45
CA ASN A 242 -0.50 -7.39 -18.69
C ASN A 242 0.17 -8.15 -17.55
N PHE A 243 -0.31 -8.00 -16.32
CA PHE A 243 0.26 -8.65 -15.14
C PHE A 243 -0.81 -9.45 -14.42
N ASN A 244 -0.40 -10.49 -13.70
CA ASN A 244 -1.26 -11.23 -12.78
C ASN A 244 -1.61 -10.44 -11.51
N LEU A 245 -1.80 -9.12 -11.61
CA LEU A 245 -2.42 -8.32 -10.57
C LEU A 245 -3.93 -8.54 -10.61
N ALA A 246 -4.50 -8.88 -9.46
CA ALA A 246 -5.90 -9.20 -9.28
C ALA A 246 -6.51 -8.30 -8.20
N PRO A 247 -7.68 -7.68 -8.46
CA PRO A 247 -8.35 -6.89 -7.44
C PRO A 247 -8.73 -7.75 -6.23
N THR A 248 -8.45 -7.24 -5.05
CA THR A 248 -9.05 -7.69 -3.79
C THR A 248 -10.27 -6.82 -3.49
N ASP A 249 -10.08 -5.49 -3.51
CA ASP A 249 -11.15 -4.52 -3.30
C ASP A 249 -11.21 -3.47 -4.39
N PHE A 250 -12.42 -3.02 -4.67
CA PHE A 250 -12.72 -1.77 -5.33
C PHE A 250 -13.37 -0.80 -4.35
N LEU A 251 -13.06 0.49 -4.50
CA LEU A 251 -13.87 1.56 -3.92
C LEU A 251 -14.66 2.27 -5.01
N PHE A 252 -15.93 2.58 -4.74
CA PHE A 252 -16.81 3.26 -5.68
C PHE A 252 -17.39 4.55 -5.09
N VAL A 253 -17.74 5.49 -5.97
CA VAL A 253 -18.59 6.64 -5.65
C VAL A 253 -19.94 6.48 -6.33
N THR A 254 -21.01 6.87 -5.63
CA THR A 254 -22.36 6.93 -6.20
C THR A 254 -22.63 8.34 -6.70
N SER A 255 -22.99 8.48 -7.97
CA SER A 255 -23.38 9.79 -8.51
C SER A 255 -24.76 10.18 -8.00
N PRO A 256 -24.95 11.41 -7.47
CA PRO A 256 -26.23 11.85 -6.92
C PRO A 256 -27.34 12.10 -7.97
N LYS A 257 -27.04 12.02 -9.28
CA LYS A 257 -28.05 12.10 -10.36
C LYS A 257 -27.70 11.14 -11.49
N PRO A 258 -28.66 10.33 -12.00
CA PRO A 258 -28.48 9.69 -13.29
C PRO A 258 -28.34 10.78 -14.36
N LYS A 259 -27.27 10.77 -15.15
CA LYS A 259 -27.33 11.40 -16.46
C LYS A 259 -28.29 10.56 -17.29
N ILE A 260 -29.50 11.07 -17.48
CA ILE A 260 -30.39 10.54 -18.54
C ILE A 260 -29.82 11.09 -19.84
N ASP A 261 -28.74 10.49 -20.33
CA ASP A 261 -28.35 10.66 -21.72
C ASP A 261 -29.20 9.65 -22.51
N GLN A 262 -30.10 10.18 -23.35
CA GLN A 262 -30.96 9.39 -24.24
C GLN A 262 -30.11 8.78 -25.35
N GLN A 263 -29.41 7.69 -25.05
CA GLN A 263 -29.03 6.61 -25.96
C GLN A 263 -28.08 5.70 -25.19
N ASP A 264 -28.44 4.42 -25.14
CA ASP A 264 -27.72 3.31 -24.49
C ASP A 264 -28.02 3.09 -23.01
N GLY A 265 -28.36 1.83 -22.71
CA GLY A 265 -29.07 1.38 -21.51
C GLY A 265 -28.38 1.68 -20.18
N ALA A 266 -29.21 1.78 -19.13
CA ALA A 266 -28.89 1.79 -17.71
C ALA A 266 -27.40 2.03 -17.35
N GLN A 267 -26.94 3.29 -17.37
CA GLN A 267 -25.66 3.63 -16.77
C GLN A 267 -25.69 3.31 -15.27
N SER A 268 -24.72 2.52 -14.83
CA SER A 268 -24.47 2.22 -13.42
C SER A 268 -24.36 3.53 -12.62
N LEU A 269 -25.17 3.68 -11.58
CA LEU A 269 -25.15 4.83 -10.66
C LEU A 269 -23.85 4.90 -9.84
N THR A 270 -23.04 3.84 -9.85
CA THR A 270 -21.75 3.72 -9.16
C THR A 270 -20.61 3.69 -10.15
N LYS A 271 -19.55 4.46 -9.87
CA LYS A 271 -18.28 4.47 -10.62
C LYS A 271 -17.15 4.01 -9.69
N ASP A 272 -16.40 3.01 -10.11
CA ASP A 272 -15.18 2.58 -9.39
C ASP A 272 -14.11 3.68 -9.50
N VAL A 273 -13.51 4.02 -8.37
CA VAL A 273 -12.53 5.10 -8.22
C VAL A 273 -11.23 4.67 -7.56
N ALA A 274 -11.18 3.50 -6.93
CA ALA A 274 -9.92 2.92 -6.46
C ALA A 274 -9.94 1.40 -6.56
N VAL A 275 -8.75 0.80 -6.64
CA VAL A 275 -8.54 -0.65 -6.59
C VAL A 275 -7.35 -0.97 -5.69
N PHE A 276 -7.49 -1.99 -4.87
CA PHE A 276 -6.41 -2.63 -4.11
C PHE A 276 -6.19 -4.02 -4.71
N ALA A 277 -4.99 -4.31 -5.19
CA ALA A 277 -4.71 -5.50 -5.97
C ALA A 277 -3.55 -6.32 -5.39
N HIS A 278 -3.77 -7.62 -5.24
CA HIS A 278 -2.75 -8.61 -4.90
C HIS A 278 -2.13 -9.21 -6.18
N ILE A 279 -1.06 -10.00 -6.02
CA ILE A 279 -0.50 -10.82 -7.11
C ILE A 279 -1.19 -12.19 -7.07
N ASP A 280 -1.93 -12.55 -8.12
CA ASP A 280 -2.56 -13.88 -8.23
C ASP A 280 -1.50 -14.98 -8.41
N ARG A 281 -1.21 -15.66 -7.30
CA ARG A 281 -0.35 -16.85 -7.18
C ARG A 281 -1.16 -18.15 -7.03
N GLY A 282 -2.46 -18.14 -7.37
CA GLY A 282 -3.34 -19.28 -7.16
C GLY A 282 -3.65 -19.48 -5.68
N ALA A 283 -3.42 -20.71 -5.19
CA ALA A 283 -3.69 -21.08 -3.80
C ALA A 283 -2.57 -20.66 -2.81
N GLU A 284 -1.46 -20.12 -3.30
CA GLU A 284 -0.40 -19.57 -2.45
C GLU A 284 -0.89 -18.28 -1.78
N PRO A 285 -0.90 -18.19 -0.44
CA PRO A 285 -1.31 -16.97 0.25
C PRO A 285 -0.36 -15.81 -0.04
N VAL A 286 -0.93 -14.67 -0.41
CA VAL A 286 -0.20 -13.42 -0.70
C VAL A 286 -0.77 -12.26 0.10
N ASP A 287 0.00 -11.19 0.27
CA ASP A 287 -0.50 -9.95 0.89
C ASP A 287 -1.78 -9.49 0.19
N HIS A 288 -2.74 -9.02 0.99
CA HIS A 288 -4.02 -8.46 0.54
C HIS A 288 -3.91 -7.53 -0.66
N HIS A 289 -2.86 -6.71 -0.70
CA HIS A 289 -2.49 -5.97 -1.88
C HIS A 289 -0.98 -5.71 -1.89
N THR A 290 -0.44 -5.61 -3.10
CA THR A 290 0.93 -5.14 -3.35
C THR A 290 0.94 -3.90 -4.25
N PHE A 291 -0.21 -3.59 -4.86
CA PHE A 291 -0.39 -2.44 -5.71
C PHE A 291 -1.79 -1.88 -5.49
N PHE A 292 -1.91 -0.56 -5.41
CA PHE A 292 -3.21 0.09 -5.45
C PHE A 292 -3.17 1.31 -6.37
N MET A 293 -4.34 1.74 -6.83
CA MET A 293 -4.45 3.03 -7.48
C MET A 293 -5.81 3.66 -7.25
N SER A 294 -5.85 4.98 -7.26
CA SER A 294 -7.06 5.78 -7.10
C SER A 294 -7.16 6.88 -8.15
N ALA A 295 -8.38 7.16 -8.60
CA ALA A 295 -8.67 8.26 -9.50
C ALA A 295 -8.39 9.60 -8.82
N ASN A 296 -7.63 10.48 -9.47
CA ASN A 296 -7.24 11.80 -8.95
C ASN A 296 -7.15 12.80 -10.12
N PRO A 297 -7.38 14.10 -9.89
CA PRO A 297 -7.15 15.14 -10.91
C PRO A 297 -5.71 15.22 -11.44
N THR A 298 -4.73 14.66 -10.73
CA THR A 298 -3.32 14.64 -11.11
C THR A 298 -2.73 13.24 -11.04
N SER A 299 -1.76 12.98 -11.91
CA SER A 299 -1.02 11.72 -11.94
C SER A 299 0.24 11.83 -11.08
N HIS A 300 0.31 11.09 -9.97
CA HIS A 300 1.50 11.01 -9.12
C HIS A 300 1.56 9.71 -8.32
N VAL A 301 2.74 9.36 -7.78
CA VAL A 301 2.86 8.25 -6.82
C VAL A 301 2.24 8.67 -5.49
N HIS A 302 1.33 7.86 -4.96
CA HIS A 302 0.67 8.15 -3.70
C HIS A 302 1.60 7.84 -2.53
N HIS A 303 1.98 6.57 -2.35
CA HIS A 303 2.94 6.15 -1.32
C HIS A 303 3.58 4.80 -1.65
N CYS A 304 4.58 4.43 -0.86
CA CYS A 304 5.08 3.06 -0.76
C CYS A 304 5.18 2.62 0.69
N SER A 305 5.05 1.32 0.93
CA SER A 305 4.76 0.78 2.25
C SER A 305 5.63 -0.40 2.62
N PHE A 306 6.17 -0.39 3.83
CA PHE A 306 7.18 -1.31 4.30
C PHE A 306 6.71 -2.04 5.55
N GLU A 307 6.78 -3.37 5.50
CA GLU A 307 6.31 -4.21 6.60
C GLU A 307 7.28 -4.13 7.77
N VAL A 308 6.76 -3.94 8.99
CA VAL A 308 7.50 -4.03 10.26
C VAL A 308 6.93 -5.14 11.14
N HIS A 309 7.70 -5.53 12.16
CA HIS A 309 7.51 -6.80 12.85
C HIS A 309 6.16 -6.97 13.55
N ASP A 310 5.74 -5.97 14.33
CA ASP A 310 4.50 -5.98 15.08
C ASP A 310 4.07 -4.56 15.48
N TYR A 311 2.88 -4.48 16.08
CA TYR A 311 2.28 -3.23 16.54
C TYR A 311 3.15 -2.45 17.54
N ASP A 312 3.77 -3.13 18.51
CA ASP A 312 4.60 -2.46 19.52
C ASP A 312 5.85 -1.85 18.87
N THR A 313 6.48 -2.58 17.94
CA THR A 313 7.64 -2.08 17.18
C THR A 313 7.28 -0.89 16.30
N GLN A 314 6.13 -0.92 15.62
CA GLN A 314 5.65 0.21 14.82
C GLN A 314 5.37 1.43 15.69
N HIS A 315 4.74 1.26 16.86
CA HIS A 315 4.48 2.36 17.78
C HIS A 315 5.76 2.99 18.33
N LEU A 316 6.77 2.18 18.65
CA LEU A 316 8.07 2.68 19.05
C LEU A 316 8.81 3.39 17.90
N GLY A 317 8.68 2.88 16.66
CA GLY A 317 9.18 3.51 15.44
C GLY A 317 8.55 4.87 15.20
N HIS A 318 7.23 5.01 15.36
CA HIS A 318 6.53 6.29 15.29
C HIS A 318 7.10 7.30 16.27
N GLN A 319 7.28 6.90 17.54
CA GLN A 319 7.87 7.77 18.57
C GLN A 319 9.32 8.12 18.25
N TRP A 320 10.08 7.19 17.67
CA TRP A 320 11.46 7.43 17.23
C TRP A 320 11.50 8.49 16.13
N LEU A 321 10.73 8.32 15.05
CA LEU A 321 10.66 9.26 13.94
C LEU A 321 10.22 10.65 14.39
N ALA A 322 9.21 10.74 15.26
CA ALA A 322 8.79 12.01 15.85
C ALA A 322 9.92 12.70 16.65
N ARG A 323 10.72 11.94 17.42
CA ARG A 323 11.86 12.49 18.18
C ARG A 323 13.01 12.95 17.28
N GLN A 324 13.20 12.33 16.12
CA GLN A 324 14.16 12.79 15.11
C GLN A 324 13.64 14.02 14.34
N GLY A 325 12.40 14.44 14.57
CA GLY A 325 11.81 15.62 13.94
C GLY A 325 11.30 15.39 12.52
N HIS A 326 11.04 14.13 12.14
CA HIS A 326 10.41 13.80 10.86
C HIS A 326 8.93 14.21 10.87
N ASN A 327 8.34 14.38 9.68
CA ASN A 327 6.96 14.87 9.55
C ASN A 327 5.99 13.70 9.34
N ASN A 328 5.11 13.47 10.31
CA ASN A 328 4.03 12.51 10.18
C ASN A 328 2.98 13.02 9.18
N VAL A 329 2.43 12.12 8.37
CA VAL A 329 1.30 12.40 7.48
C VAL A 329 0.01 11.99 8.19
N TRP A 330 -0.10 10.71 8.52
CA TRP A 330 -1.30 10.11 9.10
C TRP A 330 -0.94 8.85 9.87
N GLY A 331 -1.64 8.60 10.97
CA GLY A 331 -1.44 7.43 11.82
C GLY A 331 -0.90 7.76 13.21
N ILE A 332 -0.73 6.76 14.07
CA ILE A 332 -0.98 5.34 13.81
C ILE A 332 -2.48 5.05 13.73
N GLY A 333 -2.89 4.19 12.80
CA GLY A 333 -4.28 3.72 12.68
C GLY A 333 -4.36 2.29 12.17
N ARG A 334 -5.58 1.77 11.98
CA ARG A 334 -5.84 0.48 11.33
C ARG A 334 -6.78 0.67 10.15
N HIS A 335 -6.37 0.18 8.98
CA HIS A 335 -7.18 0.17 7.79
C HIS A 335 -8.35 -0.80 7.89
N ILE A 336 -9.46 -0.46 7.23
CA ILE A 336 -10.55 -1.42 7.00
C ILE A 336 -10.11 -2.47 5.96
N LEU A 337 -9.50 -2.02 4.87
CA LEU A 337 -9.05 -2.88 3.78
C LEU A 337 -7.71 -3.52 4.13
N GLY A 338 -7.64 -4.85 4.05
CA GLY A 338 -6.45 -5.64 4.39
C GLY A 338 -6.02 -5.59 5.85
N SER A 339 -6.81 -4.97 6.73
CA SER A 339 -6.62 -4.88 8.19
C SER A 339 -5.29 -4.28 8.67
N GLN A 340 -4.44 -3.77 7.78
CA GLN A 340 -3.10 -3.30 8.10
C GLN A 340 -3.13 -2.17 9.13
N ILE A 341 -2.22 -2.22 10.09
CA ILE A 341 -1.94 -1.09 10.96
C ILE A 341 -0.95 -0.18 10.22
N PHE A 342 -1.30 1.08 10.02
CA PHE A 342 -0.52 2.01 9.20
C PHE A 342 0.14 3.11 10.04
N ASP A 343 1.26 3.64 9.54
CA ASP A 343 1.91 4.86 10.01
C ASP A 343 2.66 5.56 8.86
N TYR A 344 2.12 6.69 8.39
CA TYR A 344 2.59 7.39 7.19
C TYR A 344 3.48 8.59 7.54
N TRP A 345 4.58 8.75 6.80
CA TRP A 345 5.56 9.82 6.97
C TRP A 345 5.94 10.46 5.63
N TRP A 346 6.28 11.75 5.66
CA TRP A 346 6.91 12.41 4.52
C TRP A 346 8.41 12.13 4.56
N ASP A 347 8.97 11.63 3.47
CA ASP A 347 10.41 11.59 3.27
C ASP A 347 10.98 12.99 3.01
N THR A 348 12.31 13.09 2.92
CA THR A 348 13.02 14.36 2.76
C THR A 348 12.82 15.03 1.40
N SER A 349 12.14 14.39 0.47
CA SER A 349 11.78 14.89 -0.87
C SER A 349 10.27 15.02 -1.07
N GLY A 350 9.47 14.79 -0.02
CA GLY A 350 8.01 14.85 -0.07
C GLY A 350 7.36 13.64 -0.77
N ASN A 351 8.00 12.47 -0.80
CA ASN A 351 7.29 11.21 -1.04
C ASN A 351 6.66 10.75 0.27
N MET A 352 5.45 10.21 0.19
CA MET A 352 4.84 9.53 1.33
C MET A 352 5.38 8.11 1.42
N ILE A 353 5.76 7.70 2.62
CA ILE A 353 6.23 6.36 2.94
C ILE A 353 5.48 5.85 4.17
N GLU A 354 5.16 4.56 4.18
CA GLU A 354 4.33 3.94 5.21
C GLU A 354 5.10 2.81 5.91
N HIS A 355 4.99 2.75 7.23
CA HIS A 355 5.17 1.50 7.97
C HIS A 355 3.83 0.79 8.09
N TYR A 356 3.81 -0.51 7.80
CA TYR A 356 2.64 -1.33 8.06
C TYR A 356 2.97 -2.61 8.82
N THR A 357 1.99 -3.17 9.50
CA THR A 357 2.04 -4.51 10.10
C THR A 357 0.64 -5.12 10.18
N ASP A 358 0.54 -6.41 10.51
CA ASP A 358 -0.74 -7.09 10.77
C ASP A 358 -1.73 -7.04 9.58
N GLY A 359 -1.21 -7.28 8.36
CA GLY A 359 -2.00 -7.31 7.13
C GLY A 359 -2.59 -8.70 6.82
N ASP A 360 -3.77 -8.71 6.21
CA ASP A 360 -4.44 -9.95 5.78
C ASP A 360 -3.74 -10.61 4.59
N LEU A 361 -3.88 -11.93 4.50
CA LEU A 361 -3.44 -12.73 3.35
C LEU A 361 -4.64 -13.23 2.55
N VAL A 362 -4.50 -13.22 1.23
CA VAL A 362 -5.54 -13.60 0.26
C VAL A 362 -5.03 -14.65 -0.71
N THR A 363 -5.97 -15.31 -1.39
CA THR A 363 -5.71 -16.38 -2.38
C THR A 363 -6.68 -16.23 -3.54
N ILE A 364 -6.57 -17.10 -4.55
CA ILE A 364 -7.52 -17.14 -5.68
C ILE A 364 -8.98 -17.41 -5.26
N GLU A 365 -9.19 -18.00 -4.08
CA GLU A 365 -10.50 -18.23 -3.48
C GLU A 365 -11.10 -16.96 -2.84
N THR A 366 -10.28 -15.94 -2.56
CA THR A 366 -10.75 -14.64 -2.08
C THR A 366 -11.48 -13.92 -3.23
N PRO A 367 -12.73 -13.50 -3.06
CA PRO A 367 -13.44 -12.78 -4.10
C PRO A 367 -13.05 -11.31 -4.14
N VAL A 368 -13.51 -10.66 -5.19
CA VAL A 368 -13.47 -9.21 -5.31
C VAL A 368 -14.62 -8.60 -4.52
N THR A 369 -14.34 -7.55 -3.75
CA THR A 369 -15.32 -6.80 -2.94
C THR A 369 -15.42 -5.33 -3.37
N TRP A 370 -16.57 -4.69 -3.11
CA TRP A 370 -16.80 -3.27 -3.44
C TRP A 370 -17.22 -2.48 -2.20
N GLY A 371 -16.42 -1.51 -1.78
CA GLY A 371 -16.72 -0.57 -0.70
C GLY A 371 -17.10 0.83 -1.21
N SER A 372 -17.86 1.59 -0.42
CA SER A 372 -18.07 3.02 -0.68
C SER A 372 -16.78 3.79 -0.39
N ALA A 373 -16.38 4.70 -1.28
CA ALA A 373 -15.27 5.61 -1.03
C ALA A 373 -15.66 6.70 -0.02
N GLY A 374 -14.74 7.06 0.89
CA GLY A 374 -14.88 8.17 1.83
C GLY A 374 -13.97 8.03 3.06
N ASP A 375 -13.71 9.12 3.78
CA ASP A 375 -12.76 9.14 4.92
C ASP A 375 -13.12 8.11 6.00
N GLU A 376 -14.41 7.95 6.29
CA GLU A 376 -14.92 7.01 7.30
C GLU A 376 -14.74 5.53 6.89
N SER A 377 -14.50 5.25 5.61
CA SER A 377 -14.28 3.87 5.12
C SER A 377 -12.81 3.49 5.01
N LEU A 378 -11.87 4.39 5.32
CA LEU A 378 -10.43 4.11 5.20
C LEU A 378 -9.83 3.47 6.45
N ALA A 379 -10.36 3.76 7.64
CA ALA A 379 -9.78 3.29 8.90
C ALA A 379 -10.85 2.82 9.91
N VAL A 380 -10.57 1.71 10.58
CA VAL A 380 -11.34 1.22 11.74
C VAL A 380 -11.12 2.15 12.94
N TRP A 381 -9.88 2.57 13.15
CA TRP A 381 -9.50 3.53 14.17
C TRP A 381 -8.20 4.25 13.77
N GLY A 382 -8.01 5.45 14.28
CA GLY A 382 -6.84 6.27 14.00
C GLY A 382 -7.17 7.76 14.15
N PRO A 383 -6.19 8.65 13.95
CA PRO A 383 -6.47 10.08 13.84
C PRO A 383 -7.34 10.35 12.61
N LYS A 384 -8.02 11.50 12.59
CA LYS A 384 -8.80 11.95 11.42
C LYS A 384 -7.91 11.98 10.18
N VAL A 385 -8.43 11.48 9.05
CA VAL A 385 -7.75 11.53 7.75
C VAL A 385 -7.42 12.99 7.40
N PRO A 386 -6.15 13.36 7.19
CA PRO A 386 -5.78 14.68 6.71
C PRO A 386 -6.14 14.84 5.23
N GLU A 387 -6.53 16.04 4.82
CA GLU A 387 -6.85 16.34 3.42
C GLU A 387 -5.66 16.06 2.49
N SER A 388 -4.43 16.34 2.95
CA SER A 388 -3.19 16.07 2.21
C SER A 388 -2.92 14.59 1.95
N PHE A 389 -3.64 13.68 2.61
CA PHE A 389 -3.55 12.24 2.33
C PHE A 389 -4.34 11.84 1.08
N LEU A 390 -5.40 12.59 0.75
CA LEU A 390 -6.31 12.28 -0.35
C LEU A 390 -6.00 13.04 -1.65
N GLN A 391 -5.09 14.01 -1.57
CA GLN A 391 -4.75 14.94 -2.65
C GLN A 391 -3.70 14.41 -3.61
#